data_AF-A0A9E1UW77-F1
#
_entry.id   AF-A0A9E1UW77-F1
#
_cell.length_a   1.000
_cell.length_b   1.000
_cell.length_c   1.000
_cell.angle_alpha   90.00
_cell.angle_beta   90.00
_cell.angle_gamma   90.00
#
_symmetry.space_group_name_H-M   'P 1'
#
loop_
_entity.id
_entity.type
_entity.pdbx_description
1 polymer ?
#
loop_
_entity_poly.entity_id
_entity_poly.type
_entity_poly.pdbx_seq_one_letter_code
_entity_poly.pdbx_strand_id
1 'polypeptide(L)'
;PKQQLVTRYRDTYTAAVRSRALPKRQDALLKALSDSLKWHAVMKPLKPLPPPLDAIPAQHVRQFTPETAFLYRGVPKIVEDPAAAAGIAVAMKPSLSKPSYAPAGLPPNVLNMGFYDELTRRQQHAYAGKDDPIKPGDYRLYPIGRTVLSSQCYVWFDWSWEVQFHDVSGLYNPDEAGKQWDVYASIRFEGPAYNPQAPAKQNRFYVDRVVFVAAER
;
A
#
# COMPACT_ATOMS: atom_id res chain seq x y z
N PRO A 1 18.01 4.13 19.13
CA PRO A 1 16.71 3.43 19.29
C PRO A 1 16.29 2.56 18.08
N LYS A 2 15.99 3.13 16.89
CA LYS A 2 15.55 2.35 15.72
C LYS A 2 16.59 1.35 15.19
N GLN A 3 17.84 1.76 15.05
CA GLN A 3 18.92 0.86 14.61
C GLN A 3 19.14 -0.30 15.59
N GLN A 4 19.07 -0.05 16.89
CA GLN A 4 19.16 -1.09 17.92
C GLN A 4 17.99 -2.08 17.83
N LEU A 5 16.77 -1.59 17.56
CA LEU A 5 15.60 -2.44 17.33
C LEU A 5 15.80 -3.32 16.09
N VAL A 6 16.18 -2.72 14.95
CA VAL A 6 16.43 -3.47 13.71
C VAL A 6 17.52 -4.53 13.90
N THR A 7 18.60 -4.22 14.61
CA THR A 7 19.66 -5.19 14.95
C THR A 7 19.11 -6.32 15.80
N ARG A 8 18.37 -6.03 16.87
CA ARG A 8 17.77 -7.05 17.74
C ARG A 8 16.81 -7.96 16.97
N TYR A 9 15.97 -7.39 16.10
CA TYR A 9 15.08 -8.16 15.22
C TYR A 9 15.91 -9.05 14.28
N ARG A 10 16.92 -8.50 13.61
CA ARG A 10 17.81 -9.27 12.74
C ARG A 10 18.40 -10.47 13.46
N ASP A 11 18.95 -10.27 14.66
CA ASP A 11 19.62 -11.33 15.41
C ASP A 11 18.63 -12.41 15.85
N THR A 12 17.48 -12.00 16.39
CA THR A 12 16.42 -12.91 16.86
C THR A 12 15.89 -13.78 15.72
N TYR A 13 15.52 -13.17 14.59
CA TYR A 13 14.96 -13.91 13.46
C TYR A 13 16.03 -14.70 12.69
N THR A 14 17.28 -14.24 12.66
CA THR A 14 18.39 -15.03 12.10
C THR A 14 18.60 -16.31 12.91
N ALA A 15 18.59 -16.23 14.25
CA ALA A 15 18.68 -17.40 15.11
C ALA A 15 17.48 -18.36 14.90
N ALA A 16 16.27 -17.81 14.76
CA ALA A 16 15.07 -18.61 14.48
C ALA A 16 15.13 -19.32 13.11
N VAL A 17 15.57 -18.64 12.05
CA VAL A 17 15.73 -19.24 10.71
C VAL A 17 16.77 -20.35 10.75
N ARG A 18 17.93 -20.11 11.37
CA ARG A 18 19.00 -21.11 11.47
C ARG A 18 18.60 -22.35 12.26
N SER A 19 17.77 -22.20 13.29
CA SER A 19 17.32 -23.31 14.15
C SER A 19 16.12 -24.07 13.61
N ARG A 20 15.24 -23.44 12.82
CA ARG A 20 13.93 -24.03 12.44
C ARG A 20 13.76 -24.29 10.95
N ALA A 21 14.45 -23.55 10.08
CA ALA A 21 14.27 -23.72 8.64
C ALA A 21 15.17 -24.82 8.09
N LEU A 22 14.64 -25.56 7.10
CA LEU A 22 15.43 -26.53 6.33
C LEU A 22 16.68 -25.85 5.75
N PRO A 23 17.88 -26.48 5.79
CA PRO A 23 19.13 -25.87 5.34
C PRO A 23 19.04 -25.22 3.96
N LYS A 24 18.44 -25.92 2.99
CA LYS A 24 18.22 -25.42 1.62
C LYS A 24 17.36 -24.16 1.49
N ARG A 25 16.61 -23.77 2.53
CA ARG A 25 15.76 -22.57 2.55
C ARG A 25 16.36 -21.43 3.38
N GLN A 26 17.41 -21.68 4.16
CA GLN A 26 17.94 -20.69 5.11
C GLN A 26 18.42 -19.44 4.39
N ASP A 27 19.22 -19.56 3.33
CA ASP A 27 19.74 -18.39 2.60
C ASP A 27 18.63 -17.52 2.02
N ALA A 28 17.61 -18.13 1.41
CA ALA A 28 16.47 -17.41 0.86
C ALA A 28 15.69 -16.67 1.96
N LEU A 29 15.50 -17.28 3.13
CA LEU A 29 14.79 -16.68 4.26
C LEU A 29 15.61 -15.57 4.93
N LEU A 30 16.92 -15.76 5.09
CA LEU A 30 17.82 -14.73 5.63
C LEU A 30 17.93 -13.52 4.69
N LYS A 31 17.94 -13.78 3.37
CA LYS A 31 17.86 -12.73 2.36
C LYS A 31 16.53 -11.98 2.45
N ALA A 32 15.40 -12.69 2.53
CA ALA A 32 14.08 -12.08 2.68
C ALA A 32 13.97 -11.24 3.97
N LEU A 33 14.49 -11.74 5.09
CA LEU A 33 14.57 -11.00 6.35
C LEU A 33 15.39 -9.71 6.19
N SER A 34 16.57 -9.80 5.58
CA SER A 34 17.43 -8.64 5.34
C SER A 34 16.76 -7.62 4.41
N ASP A 35 16.09 -8.10 3.37
CA ASP A 35 15.33 -7.28 2.43
C ASP A 35 14.12 -6.59 3.08
N SER A 36 13.48 -7.23 4.05
CA SER A 36 12.39 -6.62 4.83
C SER A 36 12.94 -5.57 5.82
N LEU A 37 14.01 -5.90 6.55
CA LEU A 37 14.59 -5.02 7.57
C LEU A 37 15.27 -3.76 7.02
N LYS A 38 15.75 -3.79 5.76
CA LYS A 38 16.42 -2.61 5.17
C LYS A 38 15.51 -1.39 5.13
N TRP A 39 14.21 -1.59 4.88
CA TRP A 39 13.26 -0.48 4.78
C TRP A 39 13.02 0.16 6.15
N HIS A 40 12.88 -0.63 7.21
CA HIS A 40 12.78 -0.12 8.57
C HIS A 40 13.99 0.73 9.01
N ALA A 41 15.17 0.52 8.41
CA ALA A 41 16.37 1.31 8.70
C ALA A 41 16.34 2.72 8.07
N VAL A 42 15.68 2.88 6.91
CA VAL A 42 15.59 4.17 6.18
C VAL A 42 14.28 4.91 6.42
N MET A 43 13.24 4.22 6.91
CA MET A 43 11.95 4.81 7.21
C MET A 43 12.04 5.94 8.23
N LYS A 44 11.45 7.07 7.85
CA LYS A 44 11.28 8.26 8.68
C LYS A 44 10.02 8.12 9.56
N PRO A 45 9.89 8.88 10.65
CA PRO A 45 8.61 9.03 11.33
C PRO A 45 7.53 9.44 10.33
N LEU A 46 6.31 8.90 10.48
CA LEU A 46 5.22 9.20 9.57
C LEU A 46 4.93 10.70 9.57
N LYS A 47 4.87 11.29 8.38
CA LYS A 47 4.30 12.62 8.21
C LYS A 47 2.82 12.60 8.63
N PRO A 48 2.28 13.74 9.12
CA PRO A 48 0.86 13.87 9.38
C PRO A 48 0.00 13.41 8.20
N LEU A 49 -1.22 12.98 8.50
CA LEU A 49 -2.21 12.76 7.46
C LEU A 49 -2.59 14.11 6.83
N PRO A 50 -2.89 14.17 5.53
CA PRO A 50 -3.43 15.37 4.93
C PRO A 50 -4.93 15.49 5.23
N PRO A 51 -5.52 16.68 5.07
CA PRO A 51 -6.96 16.86 5.16
C PRO A 51 -7.76 15.94 4.22
N PRO A 52 -8.96 15.50 4.64
CA PRO A 52 -9.62 15.80 5.92
C PRO A 52 -9.21 14.87 7.07
N LEU A 53 -8.24 13.96 6.86
CA LEU A 53 -7.90 12.93 7.85
C LEU A 53 -6.99 13.43 8.98
N ASP A 54 -6.46 14.64 8.86
CA ASP A 54 -5.62 15.30 9.87
C ASP A 54 -6.40 15.65 11.14
N ALA A 55 -7.71 15.88 11.04
CA ALA A 55 -8.59 16.18 12.16
C ALA A 55 -9.05 14.93 12.94
N ILE A 56 -8.78 13.72 12.44
CA ILE A 56 -9.28 12.48 13.05
C ILE A 56 -8.34 12.03 14.17
N PRO A 57 -8.87 11.71 15.37
CA PRO A 57 -8.02 11.24 16.46
C PRO A 57 -7.26 9.96 16.08
N ALA A 58 -5.96 9.92 16.37
CA ALA A 58 -5.06 8.85 15.93
C ALA A 58 -5.52 7.44 16.34
N GLN A 59 -6.27 7.31 17.45
CA GLN A 59 -6.83 6.03 17.89
C GLN A 59 -7.82 5.42 16.89
N HIS A 60 -8.49 6.23 16.07
CA HIS A 60 -9.42 5.80 15.02
C HIS A 60 -8.74 5.57 13.67
N VAL A 61 -7.44 5.87 13.55
CA VAL A 61 -6.71 5.75 12.29
C VAL A 61 -5.65 4.66 12.36
N ARG A 62 -5.52 3.90 11.28
CA ARG A 62 -4.47 2.91 11.08
C ARG A 62 -3.83 3.17 9.72
N GLN A 63 -2.50 3.15 9.68
CA GLN A 63 -1.72 3.43 8.48
C GLN A 63 -0.81 2.23 8.19
N PHE A 64 -0.77 1.80 6.93
CA PHE A 64 0.07 0.73 6.44
C PHE A 64 1.02 1.30 5.39
N THR A 65 2.30 1.01 5.53
CA THR A 65 3.37 1.59 4.71
C THR A 65 4.05 0.52 3.82
N PRO A 66 4.77 0.94 2.77
CA PRO A 66 5.27 0.04 1.72
C PRO A 66 6.07 -1.17 2.18
N GLU A 67 6.75 -1.10 3.32
CA GLU A 67 7.57 -2.20 3.86
C GLU A 67 6.76 -3.45 4.21
N THR A 68 5.44 -3.32 4.39
CA THR A 68 4.53 -4.44 4.63
C THR A 68 3.79 -4.88 3.35
N ALA A 69 4.05 -4.24 2.21
CA ALA A 69 3.37 -4.57 0.97
C ALA A 69 3.91 -5.89 0.37
N PHE A 70 2.99 -6.74 -0.04
CA PHE A 70 3.29 -7.87 -0.90
C PHE A 70 3.40 -7.41 -2.36
N LEU A 71 4.57 -7.64 -2.95
CA LEU A 71 4.94 -7.18 -4.29
C LEU A 71 5.12 -8.38 -5.22
N TYR A 72 4.16 -8.58 -6.12
CA TYR A 72 4.13 -9.75 -6.99
C TYR A 72 5.07 -9.61 -8.20
N ARG A 73 5.65 -10.72 -8.65
CA ARG A 73 6.54 -10.84 -9.84
C ARG A 73 7.75 -9.88 -9.88
N GLY A 74 8.03 -9.17 -8.79
CA GLY A 74 9.11 -8.20 -8.71
C GLY A 74 8.96 -7.00 -9.64
N VAL A 75 7.77 -6.76 -10.21
CA VAL A 75 7.48 -5.63 -11.09
C VAL A 75 7.42 -4.32 -10.29
N PRO A 76 6.57 -4.20 -9.25
CA PRO A 76 6.65 -3.07 -8.34
C PRO A 76 7.89 -3.17 -7.46
N LYS A 77 8.41 -2.00 -7.05
CA LYS A 77 9.56 -1.89 -6.16
C LYS A 77 9.27 -0.89 -5.06
N ILE A 78 9.73 -1.16 -3.84
CA ILE A 78 9.85 -0.12 -2.82
C ILE A 78 11.06 0.74 -3.19
N VAL A 79 10.89 2.05 -3.12
CA VAL A 79 11.93 3.05 -3.38
C VAL A 79 11.95 4.06 -2.23
N GLU A 80 13.11 4.69 -2.00
CA GLU A 80 13.17 5.89 -1.18
C GLU A 80 12.47 7.04 -1.91
N ASP A 81 11.61 7.75 -1.20
CA ASP A 81 10.89 8.92 -1.71
C ASP A 81 10.74 9.93 -0.57
N PRO A 82 11.54 11.01 -0.54
CA PRO A 82 11.45 12.03 0.52
C PRO A 82 10.08 12.70 0.63
N ALA A 83 9.28 12.71 -0.43
CA ALA A 83 7.92 13.27 -0.40
C ALA A 83 6.93 12.32 0.29
N ALA A 84 7.18 11.01 0.29
CA ALA A 84 6.34 10.01 0.92
C ALA A 84 6.24 10.15 2.45
N ALA A 85 5.13 9.66 3.02
CA ALA A 85 4.82 9.74 4.45
C ALA A 85 5.90 9.12 5.34
N ALA A 86 6.44 7.97 4.96
CA ALA A 86 7.51 7.28 5.68
C ALA A 86 8.90 7.48 5.06
N GLY A 87 9.04 8.33 4.05
CA GLY A 87 10.26 8.46 3.26
C GLY A 87 10.49 7.31 2.25
N ILE A 88 9.52 6.41 2.09
CA ILE A 88 9.54 5.32 1.11
C ILE A 88 8.16 5.19 0.44
N ALA A 89 8.14 4.65 -0.77
CA ALA A 89 6.92 4.38 -1.55
C ALA A 89 7.04 3.08 -2.34
N VAL A 90 5.93 2.40 -2.60
CA VAL A 90 5.87 1.43 -3.70
C VAL A 90 5.77 2.20 -5.00
N ALA A 91 6.70 1.98 -5.93
CA ALA A 91 6.70 2.57 -7.25
C ALA A 91 6.41 1.50 -8.31
N MET A 92 5.52 1.81 -9.25
CA MET A 92 5.15 0.91 -10.35
C MET A 92 4.74 1.70 -11.60
N LYS A 93 4.99 1.11 -12.78
CA LYS A 93 4.43 1.61 -14.04
C LYS A 93 2.94 1.25 -14.10
N PRO A 94 2.04 2.20 -14.36
CA PRO A 94 0.61 1.92 -14.43
C PRO A 94 0.24 1.12 -15.69
N SER A 95 -0.82 0.33 -15.58
CA SER A 95 -1.52 -0.25 -16.73
C SER A 95 -2.39 0.83 -17.38
N LEU A 96 -1.91 1.43 -18.47
CA LEU A 96 -2.60 2.54 -19.16
C LEU A 96 -3.79 2.06 -20.01
N SER A 97 -3.75 0.82 -20.47
CA SER A 97 -4.87 0.19 -21.18
C SER A 97 -5.82 -0.46 -20.18
N LYS A 98 -7.10 -0.08 -20.24
CA LYS A 98 -8.15 -0.74 -19.47
C LYS A 98 -8.38 -2.16 -20.01
N PRO A 99 -8.53 -3.18 -19.14
CA PRO A 99 -8.94 -4.51 -19.56
C PRO A 99 -10.40 -4.52 -20.05
N SER A 100 -10.78 -5.55 -20.81
CA SER A 100 -12.13 -5.67 -21.39
C SER A 100 -13.27 -5.72 -20.36
N TYR A 101 -12.98 -6.16 -19.13
CA TYR A 101 -13.94 -6.21 -18.03
C TYR A 101 -14.08 -4.88 -17.28
N ALA A 102 -13.30 -3.85 -17.62
CA ALA A 102 -13.40 -2.55 -16.97
C ALA A 102 -14.76 -1.89 -17.27
N PRO A 103 -15.36 -1.16 -16.31
CA PRO A 103 -16.61 -0.44 -16.54
C PRO A 103 -16.55 0.47 -17.78
N ALA A 104 -17.62 0.44 -18.56
CA ALA A 104 -17.83 1.35 -19.67
C ALA A 104 -17.82 2.81 -19.16
N GLY A 105 -17.26 3.73 -19.95
CA GLY A 105 -17.23 5.15 -19.61
C GLY A 105 -16.10 5.61 -18.68
N LEU A 106 -15.25 4.73 -18.16
CA LEU A 106 -14.05 5.17 -17.42
C LEU A 106 -13.13 6.01 -18.34
N PRO A 107 -12.63 7.17 -17.86
CA PRO A 107 -11.61 7.94 -18.59
C PRO A 107 -10.35 7.10 -18.89
N PRO A 108 -9.55 7.50 -19.90
CA PRO A 108 -8.22 6.95 -20.05
C PRO A 108 -7.35 7.27 -18.82
N ASN A 109 -6.30 6.47 -18.60
CA ASN A 109 -5.28 6.71 -17.56
C ASN A 109 -5.81 6.75 -16.11
N VAL A 110 -6.97 6.17 -15.82
CA VAL A 110 -7.38 5.95 -14.43
C VAL A 110 -6.50 4.89 -13.77
N LEU A 111 -6.23 5.05 -12.48
CA LEU A 111 -5.66 3.99 -11.66
C LEU A 111 -6.80 3.24 -10.97
N ASN A 112 -6.99 1.97 -11.34
CA ASN A 112 -7.86 1.06 -10.63
C ASN A 112 -7.16 0.59 -9.35
N MET A 113 -7.88 0.63 -8.24
CA MET A 113 -7.42 0.16 -6.94
C MET A 113 -8.62 -0.39 -6.18
N GLY A 114 -8.39 -1.12 -5.10
CA GLY A 114 -9.53 -1.67 -4.41
C GLY A 114 -9.22 -2.44 -3.15
N PHE A 115 -10.29 -3.01 -2.62
CA PHE A 115 -10.28 -3.91 -1.49
C PHE A 115 -10.81 -5.25 -1.94
N TYR A 116 -10.17 -6.33 -1.50
CA TYR A 116 -10.62 -7.69 -1.74
C TYR A 116 -10.67 -8.45 -0.43
N ASP A 117 -11.79 -9.13 -0.21
CA ASP A 117 -12.02 -10.03 0.91
C ASP A 117 -12.07 -11.45 0.37
N GLU A 118 -11.09 -12.29 0.74
CA GLU A 118 -10.93 -13.63 0.19
C GLU A 118 -11.97 -14.60 0.72
N LEU A 119 -12.42 -14.41 1.98
CA LEU A 119 -13.40 -15.28 2.63
C LEU A 119 -14.78 -15.14 2.01
N THR A 120 -15.22 -13.89 1.82
CA THR A 120 -16.52 -13.57 1.23
C THR A 120 -16.48 -13.46 -0.29
N ARG A 121 -15.27 -13.44 -0.87
CA ARG A 121 -15.01 -13.12 -2.29
C ARG A 121 -15.60 -11.78 -2.72
N ARG A 122 -15.79 -10.87 -1.76
CA ARG A 122 -16.27 -9.52 -2.04
C ARG A 122 -15.12 -8.68 -2.56
N GLN A 123 -15.38 -8.01 -3.67
CA GLN A 123 -14.45 -7.07 -4.27
C GLN A 123 -15.08 -5.69 -4.35
N GLN A 124 -14.27 -4.68 -4.03
CA GLN A 124 -14.62 -3.28 -4.18
C GLN A 124 -13.56 -2.59 -5.04
N HIS A 125 -14.01 -1.81 -6.01
CA HIS A 125 -13.16 -1.04 -6.90
C HIS A 125 -13.32 0.46 -6.63
N ALA A 126 -12.21 1.18 -6.77
CA ALA A 126 -12.15 2.63 -6.87
C ALA A 126 -11.23 3.03 -8.02
N TYR A 127 -11.46 4.22 -8.57
CA TYR A 127 -10.79 4.68 -9.78
C TYR A 127 -10.26 6.10 -9.57
N ALA A 128 -8.99 6.23 -9.22
CA ALA A 128 -8.35 7.55 -9.19
C ALA A 128 -8.28 8.12 -10.61
N GLY A 129 -8.70 9.39 -10.77
CA GLY A 129 -8.81 10.02 -12.09
C GLY A 129 -10.18 9.92 -12.73
N LYS A 130 -11.15 9.21 -12.13
CA LYS A 130 -12.51 9.07 -12.68
C LYS A 130 -13.33 10.35 -12.52
N ASP A 131 -13.51 10.78 -11.27
CA ASP A 131 -14.40 11.91 -10.94
C ASP A 131 -13.62 13.23 -10.92
N ASP A 132 -12.37 13.18 -10.47
CA ASP A 132 -11.42 14.30 -10.50
C ASP A 132 -10.17 13.94 -11.31
N PRO A 133 -9.72 14.79 -12.24
CA PRO A 133 -8.47 14.57 -12.96
C PRO A 133 -7.28 14.39 -12.02
N ILE A 134 -6.42 13.42 -12.34
CA ILE A 134 -5.15 13.24 -11.64
C ILE A 134 -4.30 14.50 -11.85
N LYS A 135 -3.97 15.20 -10.77
CA LYS A 135 -2.93 16.25 -10.80
C LYS A 135 -1.63 15.63 -10.26
N PRO A 136 -0.58 15.52 -11.07
CA PRO A 136 0.65 14.84 -10.66
C PRO A 136 1.48 15.70 -9.69
N GLY A 137 2.57 15.12 -9.19
CA GLY A 137 3.60 15.82 -8.43
C GLY A 137 3.49 15.67 -6.92
N ASP A 138 2.27 15.61 -6.36
CA ASP A 138 2.05 15.47 -4.91
C ASP A 138 1.30 14.19 -4.54
N TYR A 139 1.54 13.69 -3.34
CA TYR A 139 0.74 12.63 -2.73
C TYR A 139 -0.64 13.18 -2.35
N ARG A 140 -1.69 12.47 -2.75
CA ARG A 140 -3.08 12.77 -2.38
C ARG A 140 -3.81 11.54 -1.92
N LEU A 141 -4.78 11.75 -1.05
CA LEU A 141 -5.69 10.69 -0.62
C LEU A 141 -6.76 10.46 -1.68
N TYR A 142 -6.86 9.20 -2.09
CA TYR A 142 -7.91 8.70 -2.97
C TYR A 142 -8.78 7.73 -2.15
N PRO A 143 -10.09 7.99 -2.03
CA PRO A 143 -10.99 7.08 -1.33
C PRO A 143 -11.11 5.76 -2.12
N ILE A 144 -10.92 4.65 -1.42
CA ILE A 144 -11.29 3.32 -1.91
C ILE A 144 -12.76 3.04 -1.56
N GLY A 145 -13.20 3.56 -0.42
CA GLY A 145 -14.58 3.52 0.08
C GLY A 145 -14.71 2.78 1.40
N ARG A 146 -15.94 2.50 1.81
CA ARG A 146 -16.24 1.90 3.11
C ARG A 146 -16.34 0.38 3.02
N THR A 147 -15.73 -0.34 3.96
CA THR A 147 -15.70 -1.81 3.97
C THR A 147 -15.79 -2.38 5.38
N VAL A 148 -16.20 -3.64 5.49
CA VAL A 148 -16.06 -4.48 6.69
C VAL A 148 -14.92 -5.47 6.43
N LEU A 149 -14.03 -5.65 7.40
CA LEU A 149 -12.87 -6.52 7.27
C LEU A 149 -13.19 -7.96 7.68
N SER A 150 -12.42 -8.90 7.13
CA SER A 150 -12.35 -10.28 7.62
C SER A 150 -10.90 -10.66 7.87
N SER A 151 -10.66 -11.88 8.36
CA SER A 151 -9.30 -12.37 8.63
C SER A 151 -8.47 -12.65 7.37
N GLN A 152 -9.07 -12.61 6.17
CA GLN A 152 -8.34 -12.71 4.91
C GLN A 152 -8.84 -11.63 3.96
N CYS A 153 -8.20 -10.47 4.01
CA CYS A 153 -8.49 -9.37 3.12
C CYS A 153 -7.25 -8.52 2.85
N TYR A 154 -7.24 -7.81 1.74
CA TYR A 154 -6.15 -6.93 1.37
C TYR A 154 -6.61 -5.76 0.50
N VAL A 155 -5.81 -4.69 0.49
CA VAL A 155 -5.93 -3.60 -0.47
C VAL A 155 -4.99 -3.86 -1.64
N TRP A 156 -5.43 -3.62 -2.86
CA TRP A 156 -4.66 -3.87 -4.08
C TRP A 156 -4.66 -2.65 -5.00
N PHE A 157 -3.65 -2.58 -5.87
CA PHE A 157 -3.48 -1.50 -6.84
C PHE A 157 -3.18 -2.03 -8.24
N ASP A 158 -3.60 -1.23 -9.22
CA ASP A 158 -3.51 -1.48 -10.65
C ASP A 158 -4.36 -2.68 -11.13
N TRP A 159 -4.66 -2.72 -12.42
CA TRP A 159 -5.37 -3.83 -13.05
C TRP A 159 -4.60 -5.16 -12.94
N SER A 160 -3.30 -5.13 -12.71
CA SER A 160 -2.46 -6.32 -12.52
C SER A 160 -2.49 -6.90 -11.10
N TRP A 161 -2.93 -6.13 -10.10
CA TRP A 161 -2.91 -6.50 -8.68
C TRP A 161 -1.52 -6.82 -8.13
N GLU A 162 -0.46 -6.31 -8.74
CA GLU A 162 0.91 -6.66 -8.33
C GLU A 162 1.36 -5.98 -7.04
N VAL A 163 0.62 -4.97 -6.56
CA VAL A 163 0.84 -4.32 -5.27
C VAL A 163 -0.32 -4.65 -4.35
N GLN A 164 -0.05 -5.31 -3.22
CA GLN A 164 -1.07 -5.74 -2.26
C GLN A 164 -0.64 -5.43 -0.82
N PHE A 165 -1.55 -4.94 0.01
CA PHE A 165 -1.35 -4.71 1.45
C PHE A 165 -2.20 -5.71 2.24
N HIS A 166 -1.59 -6.83 2.63
CA HIS A 166 -2.27 -7.93 3.35
C HIS A 166 -2.36 -7.72 4.86
N ASP A 167 -1.41 -6.99 5.45
CA ASP A 167 -1.36 -6.71 6.89
C ASP A 167 -2.60 -5.95 7.40
N VAL A 168 -3.41 -5.38 6.50
CA VAL A 168 -4.71 -4.77 6.83
C VAL A 168 -5.66 -5.76 7.48
N SER A 169 -5.54 -7.06 7.17
CA SER A 169 -6.29 -8.14 7.82
C SER A 169 -6.07 -8.19 9.34
N GLY A 170 -4.92 -7.69 9.84
CA GLY A 170 -4.64 -7.60 11.28
C GLY A 170 -5.53 -6.62 12.04
N LEU A 171 -6.33 -5.80 11.35
CA LEU A 171 -7.36 -4.96 11.97
C LEU A 171 -8.67 -5.70 12.25
N TYR A 172 -8.86 -6.90 11.68
CA TYR A 172 -10.04 -7.70 11.94
C TYR A 172 -10.06 -8.16 13.41
N ASN A 173 -11.17 -7.87 14.07
CA ASN A 173 -11.48 -8.36 15.40
C ASN A 173 -12.81 -9.13 15.34
N PRO A 174 -12.84 -10.44 15.65
CA PRO A 174 -14.07 -11.23 15.60
C PRO A 174 -15.17 -10.68 16.55
N ASP A 175 -14.80 -10.07 17.66
CA ASP A 175 -15.76 -9.48 18.62
C ASP A 175 -16.37 -8.17 18.08
N GLU A 176 -15.76 -7.59 17.05
CA GLU A 176 -16.22 -6.39 16.36
C GLU A 176 -16.44 -6.67 14.85
N ALA A 177 -16.88 -7.88 14.48
CA ALA A 177 -16.95 -8.31 13.07
C ALA A 177 -17.78 -7.40 12.14
N GLY A 178 -18.68 -6.57 12.67
CA GLY A 178 -19.46 -5.59 11.90
C GLY A 178 -18.81 -4.20 11.78
N LYS A 179 -17.61 -3.99 12.33
CA LYS A 179 -16.91 -2.70 12.33
C LYS A 179 -16.56 -2.29 10.91
N GLN A 180 -17.00 -1.08 10.55
CA GLN A 180 -16.75 -0.50 9.24
C GLN A 180 -15.54 0.41 9.27
N TRP A 181 -14.85 0.45 8.13
CA TRP A 181 -13.67 1.28 7.93
C TRP A 181 -13.81 2.04 6.62
N ASP A 182 -13.55 3.35 6.67
CA ASP A 182 -13.31 4.16 5.48
C ASP A 182 -11.85 3.99 5.07
N VAL A 183 -11.65 3.56 3.83
CA VAL A 183 -10.34 3.19 3.30
C VAL A 183 -9.88 4.22 2.28
N TYR A 184 -8.63 4.66 2.42
CA TYR A 184 -7.97 5.60 1.53
C TYR A 184 -6.61 5.08 1.12
N ALA A 185 -6.17 5.45 -0.08
CA ALA A 185 -4.80 5.28 -0.52
C ALA A 185 -4.16 6.65 -0.76
N SER A 186 -2.95 6.84 -0.25
CA SER A 186 -2.15 8.03 -0.54
C SER A 186 -1.24 7.73 -1.73
N ILE A 187 -1.50 8.42 -2.84
CA ILE A 187 -0.91 8.12 -4.15
C ILE A 187 -0.38 9.39 -4.79
N ARG A 188 0.79 9.27 -5.43
CA ARG A 188 1.39 10.28 -6.29
C ARG A 188 1.57 9.72 -7.70
N PHE A 189 1.36 10.57 -8.69
CA PHE A 189 1.48 10.21 -10.11
C PHE A 189 2.55 11.04 -10.79
N GLU A 190 3.23 10.43 -11.76
CA GLU A 190 4.21 11.07 -12.63
C GLU A 190 4.06 10.59 -14.07
N GLY A 191 4.42 11.46 -15.01
CA GLY A 191 4.57 11.12 -16.42
C GLY A 191 3.53 11.75 -17.36
N PRO A 192 3.79 11.64 -18.67
CA PRO A 192 3.01 12.32 -19.71
C PRO A 192 1.54 11.88 -19.79
N ALA A 193 1.18 10.71 -19.28
CA ALA A 193 -0.21 10.24 -19.25
C ALA A 193 -1.10 11.04 -18.27
N TYR A 194 -0.48 11.69 -17.28
CA TYR A 194 -1.17 12.46 -16.24
C TYR A 194 -0.96 13.97 -16.37
N ASN A 195 0.20 14.38 -16.89
CA ASN A 195 0.47 15.76 -17.29
C ASN A 195 1.45 15.74 -18.46
N PRO A 196 1.01 16.15 -19.67
CA PRO A 196 1.87 16.20 -20.86
C PRO A 196 3.11 17.10 -20.71
N GLN A 197 3.06 18.07 -19.80
CA GLN A 197 4.17 18.99 -19.50
C GLN A 197 5.06 18.50 -18.35
N ALA A 198 4.80 17.32 -17.77
CA ALA A 198 5.61 16.80 -16.68
C ALA A 198 7.06 16.56 -17.14
N PRO A 199 8.07 16.91 -16.30
CA PRO A 199 9.47 16.64 -16.62
C PRO A 199 9.78 15.12 -16.63
N ALA A 200 8.99 14.33 -15.91
CA ALA A 200 9.12 12.88 -15.88
C ALA A 200 8.77 12.25 -17.24
N LYS A 201 9.73 11.53 -17.84
CA LYS A 201 9.58 10.90 -19.16
C LYS A 201 8.80 9.58 -19.12
N GLN A 202 8.59 9.00 -17.94
CA GLN A 202 7.93 7.70 -17.77
C GLN A 202 6.71 7.84 -16.88
N ASN A 203 5.64 7.13 -17.24
CA ASN A 203 4.46 7.03 -16.40
C ASN A 203 4.72 6.13 -15.20
N ARG A 204 4.45 6.64 -14.01
CA ARG A 204 4.58 5.91 -12.74
C ARG A 204 3.49 6.35 -11.77
N PHE A 205 3.06 5.44 -10.92
CA PHE A 205 2.37 5.78 -9.70
C PHE A 205 3.20 5.32 -8.50
N TYR A 206 3.01 6.02 -7.39
CA TYR A 206 3.68 5.79 -6.13
C TYR A 206 2.63 5.68 -5.04
N VAL A 207 2.69 4.62 -4.23
CA VAL A 207 1.83 4.45 -3.05
C VAL A 207 2.70 4.55 -1.80
N ASP A 208 2.47 5.55 -0.96
CA ASP A 208 3.26 5.73 0.27
C ASP A 208 2.55 5.25 1.54
N ARG A 209 1.22 5.13 1.51
CA ARG A 209 0.44 4.51 2.59
C ARG A 209 -0.98 4.15 2.16
N VAL A 210 -1.52 3.13 2.82
CA VAL A 210 -2.97 2.86 2.91
C VAL A 210 -3.45 3.28 4.29
N VAL A 211 -4.58 3.97 4.35
CA VAL A 211 -5.14 4.52 5.58
C VAL A 211 -6.53 3.93 5.79
N PHE A 212 -6.75 3.42 7.00
CA PHE A 212 -8.04 2.94 7.47
C PHE A 212 -8.51 3.86 8.59
N VAL A 213 -9.71 4.39 8.46
CA VAL A 213 -10.39 5.22 9.45
C VAL A 213 -11.58 4.43 9.96
N ALA A 214 -11.64 4.17 11.27
CA ALA A 214 -12.80 3.52 11.85
C ALA A 214 -14.02 4.43 11.63
N ALA A 215 -15.05 3.93 10.93
CA ALA A 215 -16.30 4.64 10.82
C ALA A 215 -16.94 4.72 12.22
N GLU A 216 -17.25 5.92 12.68
CA GLU A 216 -18.02 6.09 13.91
C GLU A 216 -19.40 5.41 13.73
N ARG A 217 -19.89 4.80 14.81
CA ARG A 217 -21.26 4.28 14.86
C ARG A 217 -22.23 5.42 15.17
#